data_AF-A0A4S4MZZ9-F1
#
_entry.id   AF-A0A4S4MZZ9-F1
#
_cell.length_a   1.000
_cell.length_b   1.000
_cell.length_c   1.000
_cell.angle_alpha   90.00
_cell.angle_beta   90.00
_cell.angle_gamma   90.00
#
_symmetry.space_group_name_H-M   'P 1'
#
loop_
_entity.id
_entity.type
_entity.pdbx_description
1 polymer ?
#
loop_
_entity_poly.entity_id
_entity_poly.type
_entity_poly.pdbx_seq_one_letter_code
_entity_poly.pdbx_strand_id
1 'polypeptide(L)'
;MTRYIIGPFARILRSIPVRRAQDETTPGVGNICLSEEDPCLVLGRGTRFLSQLKPKMSILLPKSVSSLSAEVLEVVSDTEVKIKKEFAGAKGADSALFRAQVAANGGSGLEYKTMPFINHEDMYHHAHESLKSGGSIGIYPEGGSHDRTDLLPLKAGACIMALGTMAAYPEVNVKIVPVGILYFHAHRFRSRAVVEFGQAVDIPPDLLDKYKQGGVSKRESISTLLEMVFEGLKTVTLRAPDYETLMLAQAARRLYSTPGQHLTLGQTVELNRRFLEGYAQFKDEPRVIKLREDVVKYNRLLRDLRVRDHQVPVAQKAVWKTFGLLMYRLVLLSIWTVLAFPGVILNGPVFIIASIISRRKAKEALVASNVKIAGRDVLATWKVLVALGLTPILYGFYAFLSFLSAYNQGASLCRLITAPIVTLILLPCVAYAALKFGEAGLDVLK
;
A
#
# COMPACT_ATOMS: atom_id res chain seq x y z
N MET A 1 -8.50 -19.43 1.01
CA MET A 1 -8.10 -18.58 2.16
C MET A 1 -7.49 -19.46 3.25
N THR A 2 -6.18 -19.67 3.21
CA THR A 2 -5.49 -20.68 4.07
C THR A 2 -4.94 -20.11 5.38
N ARG A 3 -4.89 -18.79 5.54
CA ARG A 3 -4.41 -18.16 6.78
C ARG A 3 -5.50 -18.19 7.86
N TYR A 4 -5.23 -18.91 8.94
CA TYR A 4 -6.16 -19.20 10.03
C TYR A 4 -6.86 -17.95 10.61
N ILE A 5 -6.12 -16.85 10.77
CA ILE A 5 -6.65 -15.62 11.37
C ILE A 5 -7.37 -14.75 10.33
N ILE A 6 -6.82 -14.62 9.11
CA ILE A 6 -7.32 -13.66 8.12
C ILE A 6 -8.54 -14.21 7.36
N GLY A 7 -8.59 -15.52 7.13
CA GLY A 7 -9.65 -16.19 6.37
C GLY A 7 -11.06 -15.95 6.91
N PRO A 8 -11.32 -16.13 8.21
CA PRO A 8 -12.65 -15.88 8.79
C PRO A 8 -13.13 -14.43 8.62
N PHE A 9 -12.30 -13.43 8.93
CA PHE A 9 -12.66 -12.02 8.76
C PHE A 9 -12.93 -11.66 7.29
N ALA A 10 -12.12 -12.17 6.36
CA ALA A 10 -12.33 -11.94 4.94
C ALA A 10 -13.64 -12.55 4.41
N ARG A 11 -14.09 -13.70 4.96
CA ARG A 11 -15.40 -14.29 4.64
C ARG A 11 -16.56 -13.42 5.16
N ILE A 12 -16.45 -12.88 6.37
CA ILE A 12 -17.45 -11.95 6.93
C ILE A 12 -17.60 -10.72 6.03
N LEU A 13 -16.48 -10.22 5.49
CA LEU A 13 -16.45 -9.10 4.56
C LEU A 13 -16.82 -9.47 3.11
N ARG A 14 -17.30 -10.70 2.85
CA ARG A 14 -17.66 -11.21 1.52
C ARG A 14 -16.57 -11.00 0.45
N SER A 15 -15.30 -11.12 0.86
CA SER A 15 -14.17 -10.94 -0.05
C SER A 15 -14.02 -12.13 -1.01
N ILE A 16 -13.80 -11.86 -2.30
CA ILE A 16 -13.49 -12.88 -3.31
C ILE A 16 -12.05 -13.37 -3.09
N PRO A 17 -11.82 -14.67 -2.85
CA PRO A 17 -10.47 -15.19 -2.63
C PRO A 17 -9.65 -15.16 -3.92
N VAL A 18 -8.50 -14.49 -3.89
CA VAL A 18 -7.52 -14.50 -4.98
C VAL A 18 -6.26 -15.19 -4.49
N ARG A 19 -5.82 -16.23 -5.22
CA ARG A 19 -4.49 -16.82 -5.01
C ARG A 19 -3.50 -16.15 -5.95
N ARG A 20 -2.28 -15.91 -5.48
CA ARG A 20 -1.20 -15.32 -6.29
C ARG A 20 -0.06 -16.31 -6.38
N ALA A 21 0.47 -16.52 -7.58
CA ALA A 21 1.57 -17.45 -7.80
C ALA A 21 2.82 -17.08 -6.99
N GLN A 22 3.02 -15.78 -6.74
CA GLN A 22 4.10 -15.24 -5.90
C GLN A 22 3.99 -15.65 -4.42
N ASP A 23 2.79 -15.94 -3.92
CA ASP A 23 2.59 -16.35 -2.52
C ASP A 23 2.88 -17.85 -2.30
N GLU A 24 2.90 -18.65 -3.38
CA GLU A 24 3.11 -20.10 -3.37
C GLU A 24 4.44 -20.50 -4.04
N THR A 25 5.44 -19.61 -4.03
CA THR A 25 6.75 -19.91 -4.61
C THR A 25 7.50 -20.96 -3.78
N THR A 26 8.07 -21.97 -4.43
CA THR A 26 8.98 -22.94 -3.79
C THR A 26 10.41 -22.74 -4.31
N PRO A 27 11.45 -22.96 -3.48
CA PRO A 27 12.83 -22.92 -3.95
C PRO A 27 13.07 -24.06 -4.94
N GLY A 28 13.68 -23.74 -6.09
CA GLY A 28 14.14 -24.71 -7.05
C GLY A 28 15.34 -25.49 -6.48
N VAL A 29 15.50 -26.74 -6.91
CA VAL A 29 16.71 -27.52 -6.59
C VAL A 29 17.72 -27.28 -7.71
N GLY A 30 18.97 -27.00 -7.33
CA GLY A 30 20.06 -26.71 -8.26
C GLY A 30 20.12 -25.25 -8.71
N ASN A 31 21.03 -24.98 -9.65
CA ASN A 31 21.28 -23.66 -10.18
C ASN A 31 20.93 -23.59 -11.67
N ILE A 32 20.56 -22.41 -12.15
CA ILE A 32 20.23 -22.19 -13.56
C ILE A 32 21.16 -21.20 -14.24
N CYS A 33 21.38 -21.42 -15.53
CA CYS A 33 22.12 -20.57 -16.44
C CYS A 33 21.35 -20.50 -17.77
N LEU A 34 21.55 -19.44 -18.55
CA LEU A 34 20.97 -19.33 -19.89
C LEU A 34 21.92 -19.93 -20.90
N SER A 35 21.38 -20.57 -21.94
CA SER A 35 22.19 -20.99 -23.09
C SER A 35 22.78 -19.77 -23.81
N GLU A 36 23.98 -19.95 -24.37
CA GLU A 36 24.63 -18.94 -25.20
C GLU A 36 24.00 -18.86 -26.60
N GLU A 37 23.48 -19.99 -27.10
CA GLU A 37 22.92 -20.13 -28.44
C GLU A 37 21.43 -19.76 -28.51
N ASP A 38 20.66 -20.06 -27.46
CA ASP A 38 19.22 -19.77 -27.40
C ASP A 38 18.84 -19.01 -26.10
N PRO A 39 18.46 -17.73 -26.17
CA PRO A 39 18.04 -16.95 -25.00
C PRO A 39 16.75 -17.46 -24.34
N CYS A 40 15.99 -18.34 -24.99
CA CYS A 40 14.81 -19.00 -24.44
C CYS A 40 15.08 -20.41 -23.88
N LEU A 41 16.33 -20.85 -23.85
CA LEU A 41 16.73 -22.12 -23.26
C LEU A 41 17.43 -21.90 -21.92
N VAL A 42 16.85 -22.49 -20.86
CA VAL A 42 17.39 -22.47 -19.50
C VAL A 42 18.07 -23.81 -19.22
N LEU A 43 19.36 -23.74 -18.93
CA LEU A 43 20.21 -24.87 -18.55
C LEU A 43 20.32 -24.95 -17.03
N GLY A 44 20.16 -26.14 -16.48
CA GLY A 44 20.19 -26.41 -15.06
C GLY A 44 21.41 -27.26 -14.66
N ARG A 45 22.04 -26.91 -13.53
CA ARG A 45 23.12 -27.67 -12.89
C ARG A 45 22.64 -28.23 -11.58
N GLY A 46 22.56 -29.57 -11.49
CA GLY A 46 22.02 -30.27 -10.31
C GLY A 46 20.51 -30.06 -10.14
N THR A 47 19.80 -29.73 -11.21
CA THR A 47 18.35 -29.49 -11.23
C THR A 47 17.55 -30.78 -11.43
N ARG A 48 16.27 -30.75 -11.05
CA ARG A 48 15.31 -31.84 -11.30
C ARG A 48 14.04 -31.30 -11.94
N PHE A 49 14.18 -30.67 -13.10
CA PHE A 49 13.08 -29.94 -13.73
C PHE A 49 11.85 -30.80 -14.03
N LEU A 50 11.98 -32.09 -14.37
CA LEU A 50 10.83 -32.96 -14.66
C LEU A 50 9.94 -33.17 -13.42
N SER A 51 10.53 -33.15 -12.23
CA SER A 51 9.81 -33.29 -10.97
C SER A 51 9.28 -31.96 -10.42
N GLN A 52 9.95 -30.84 -10.71
CA GLN A 52 9.67 -29.54 -10.09
C GLN A 52 8.87 -28.58 -10.97
N LEU A 53 8.91 -28.77 -12.29
CA LEU A 53 8.29 -27.90 -13.27
C LEU A 53 7.29 -28.67 -14.11
N LYS A 54 6.20 -27.99 -14.44
CA LYS A 54 5.21 -28.43 -15.42
C LYS A 54 5.00 -27.32 -16.44
N PRO A 55 4.56 -27.64 -17.67
CA PRO A 55 4.16 -26.61 -18.63
C PRO A 55 3.18 -25.60 -18.00
N LYS A 56 3.33 -24.31 -18.34
CA LYS A 56 2.62 -23.14 -17.75
C LYS A 56 3.06 -22.69 -16.35
N MET A 57 3.91 -23.44 -15.65
CA MET A 57 4.57 -22.91 -14.45
C MET A 57 5.53 -21.79 -14.83
N SER A 58 5.98 -21.00 -13.86
CA SER A 58 6.94 -19.92 -14.12
C SER A 58 8.19 -20.05 -13.25
N ILE A 59 9.35 -19.70 -13.80
CA ILE A 59 10.61 -19.61 -13.07
C ILE A 59 10.79 -18.16 -12.63
N LEU A 60 11.08 -17.95 -11.35
CA LEU A 60 11.35 -16.65 -10.74
C LEU A 60 12.84 -16.55 -10.37
N LEU A 61 13.48 -15.49 -10.87
CA LEU A 61 14.88 -15.20 -10.63
C LEU A 61 15.13 -14.49 -9.28
N PRO A 62 16.36 -14.55 -8.76
CA PRO A 62 16.71 -13.89 -7.52
C PRO A 62 16.75 -12.37 -7.69
N LYS A 63 16.74 -11.63 -6.57
CA LYS A 63 16.73 -10.15 -6.58
C LYS A 63 17.99 -9.53 -7.17
N SER A 64 19.11 -10.26 -7.16
CA SER A 64 20.34 -9.85 -7.86
C SER A 64 20.10 -9.60 -9.35
N VAL A 65 19.08 -10.23 -9.93
CA VAL A 65 18.66 -10.05 -11.32
C VAL A 65 17.19 -9.63 -11.39
N SER A 66 16.85 -8.58 -10.64
CA SER A 66 15.56 -7.86 -10.70
C SER A 66 14.27 -8.69 -10.47
N SER A 67 14.39 -9.92 -9.96
CA SER A 67 13.25 -10.83 -9.72
C SER A 67 12.35 -11.07 -10.93
N LEU A 68 12.97 -11.22 -12.10
CA LEU A 68 12.27 -11.50 -13.35
C LEU A 68 11.61 -12.88 -13.32
N SER A 69 10.50 -13.01 -14.04
CA SER A 69 9.76 -14.27 -14.15
C SER A 69 9.52 -14.65 -15.60
N ALA A 70 9.73 -15.91 -15.95
CA ALA A 70 9.43 -16.44 -17.29
C ALA A 70 8.53 -17.68 -17.21
N GLU A 71 7.56 -17.78 -18.12
CA GLU A 71 6.64 -18.92 -18.24
C GLU A 71 7.34 -20.08 -18.95
N VAL A 72 7.24 -21.29 -18.38
CA VAL A 72 7.78 -22.54 -18.94
C VAL A 72 6.86 -23.03 -20.05
N LEU A 73 7.42 -23.14 -21.25
CA LEU A 73 6.73 -23.68 -22.42
C LEU A 73 6.77 -25.20 -22.40
N GLU A 74 7.97 -25.76 -22.26
CA GLU A 74 8.22 -27.20 -22.26
C GLU A 74 9.42 -27.54 -21.37
N VAL A 75 9.33 -28.67 -20.67
CA VAL A 75 10.44 -29.25 -19.91
C VAL A 75 11.05 -30.35 -20.77
N VAL A 76 12.26 -30.12 -21.29
CA VAL A 76 12.92 -31.05 -22.21
C VAL A 76 13.60 -32.17 -21.44
N SER A 77 14.28 -31.83 -20.34
CA SER A 77 14.95 -32.80 -19.46
C SER A 77 15.09 -32.24 -18.04
N ASP A 78 15.66 -33.00 -17.11
CA ASP A 78 15.94 -32.52 -15.75
C ASP A 78 16.95 -31.36 -15.71
N THR A 79 17.70 -31.14 -16.80
CA THR A 79 18.71 -30.09 -16.96
C THR A 79 18.33 -29.03 -17.99
N GLU A 80 17.25 -29.20 -18.76
CA GLU A 80 16.89 -28.27 -19.83
C GLU A 80 15.40 -27.90 -19.82
N VAL A 81 15.12 -26.61 -19.83
CA VAL A 81 13.76 -26.05 -19.90
C VAL A 81 13.69 -24.98 -20.99
N LYS A 82 12.63 -25.03 -21.81
CA LYS A 82 12.30 -23.96 -22.75
C LYS A 82 11.30 -23.00 -22.12
N ILE A 83 11.64 -21.71 -22.14
CA ILE A 83 10.75 -20.63 -21.70
C ILE A 83 10.08 -19.97 -22.90
N LYS A 84 8.85 -19.47 -22.69
CA LYS A 84 8.00 -18.91 -23.74
C LYS A 84 8.48 -17.55 -24.25
N LYS A 85 9.14 -16.79 -23.38
CA LYS A 85 9.77 -15.50 -23.67
C LYS A 85 11.04 -15.42 -22.84
N GLU A 86 12.05 -14.76 -23.36
CA GLU A 86 13.27 -14.43 -22.63
C GLU A 86 12.97 -13.67 -21.33
N PHE A 87 13.91 -13.72 -20.38
CA PHE A 87 13.84 -12.93 -19.14
C PHE A 87 14.04 -11.43 -19.44
N ALA A 88 13.02 -10.79 -20.02
CA ALA A 88 13.03 -9.37 -20.35
C ALA A 88 12.22 -8.57 -19.33
N GLY A 89 12.85 -7.56 -18.72
CA GLY A 89 12.14 -6.47 -18.03
C GLY A 89 11.59 -5.44 -19.01
N ALA A 90 10.89 -4.43 -18.50
CA ALA A 90 10.23 -3.38 -19.28
C ALA A 90 11.18 -2.52 -20.16
N LYS A 91 12.50 -2.74 -20.10
CA LYS A 91 13.53 -2.00 -20.85
C LYS A 91 14.50 -2.88 -21.68
N GLY A 92 14.27 -4.19 -21.79
CA GLY A 92 14.99 -5.05 -22.76
C GLY A 92 16.50 -5.25 -22.57
N ALA A 93 17.12 -4.72 -21.50
CA ALA A 93 18.58 -4.77 -21.27
C ALA A 93 19.01 -5.83 -20.23
N ASP A 94 18.10 -6.70 -19.78
CA ASP A 94 18.25 -7.41 -18.50
C ASP A 94 18.75 -8.86 -18.61
N SER A 95 18.64 -9.48 -19.80
CA SER A 95 19.29 -10.78 -20.10
C SER A 95 20.81 -10.70 -19.95
N ALA A 96 21.39 -9.52 -20.23
CA ALA A 96 22.80 -9.22 -20.05
C ALA A 96 23.20 -9.14 -18.56
N LEU A 97 22.33 -8.59 -17.70
CA LEU A 97 22.53 -8.57 -16.25
C LEU A 97 22.53 -9.98 -15.66
N PHE A 98 21.64 -10.86 -16.14
CA PHE A 98 21.63 -12.26 -15.74
C PHE A 98 22.97 -12.94 -16.09
N ARG A 99 23.43 -12.78 -17.33
CA ARG A 99 24.70 -13.36 -17.81
C ARG A 99 25.91 -12.81 -17.05
N ALA A 100 25.95 -11.50 -16.79
CA ALA A 100 27.01 -10.88 -16.01
C ALA A 100 27.06 -11.41 -14.56
N GLN A 101 25.91 -11.64 -13.93
CA GLN A 101 25.85 -12.17 -12.58
C GLN A 101 26.22 -13.67 -12.51
N VAL A 102 25.87 -14.45 -13.53
CA VAL A 102 26.33 -15.85 -13.66
C VAL A 102 27.84 -15.91 -13.84
N ALA A 103 28.42 -15.01 -14.63
CA ALA A 103 29.87 -14.89 -14.80
C ALA A 103 30.57 -14.47 -13.49
N ALA A 104 29.99 -13.54 -12.73
CA ALA A 104 30.49 -13.13 -11.42
C ALA A 104 30.49 -14.26 -10.37
N ASN A 105 29.57 -15.23 -10.50
CA ASN A 105 29.52 -16.43 -9.66
C ASN A 105 30.43 -17.58 -10.15
N GLY A 106 31.46 -17.28 -10.95
CA GLY A 106 32.38 -18.29 -11.49
C GLY A 106 31.68 -19.30 -12.42
N GLY A 107 30.59 -18.90 -13.06
CA GLY A 107 29.82 -19.76 -13.96
C GLY A 107 28.98 -20.83 -13.27
N SER A 108 28.88 -20.84 -11.94
CA SER A 108 28.15 -21.86 -11.16
C SER A 108 26.61 -21.78 -11.25
N GLY A 109 26.08 -20.84 -12.04
CA GLY A 109 24.64 -20.60 -12.20
C GLY A 109 24.03 -19.80 -11.05
N LEU A 110 22.73 -19.54 -11.11
CA LEU A 110 21.98 -18.78 -10.10
C LEU A 110 20.88 -19.63 -9.49
N GLU A 111 20.63 -19.44 -8.19
CA GLU A 111 19.46 -20.01 -7.52
C GLU A 111 18.17 -19.47 -8.14
N TYR A 112 17.11 -20.28 -8.14
CA TYR A 112 15.81 -19.90 -8.69
C TYR A 112 14.67 -20.38 -7.80
N LYS A 113 13.48 -19.81 -8.03
CA LYS A 113 12.23 -20.26 -7.43
C LYS A 113 11.26 -20.68 -8.51
N THR A 114 10.43 -21.67 -8.22
CA THR A 114 9.34 -22.07 -9.11
C THR A 114 8.02 -21.46 -8.61
N MET A 115 7.17 -21.06 -9.56
CA MET A 115 5.86 -20.49 -9.32
C MET A 115 4.80 -21.38 -9.99
N PRO A 116 3.77 -21.82 -9.25
CA PRO A 116 2.72 -22.64 -9.82
C PRO A 116 1.83 -21.84 -10.79
N PHE A 117 1.29 -22.53 -11.79
CA PHE A 117 0.20 -22.00 -12.60
C PHE A 117 -1.08 -21.97 -11.76
N ILE A 118 -1.68 -20.79 -11.63
CA ILE A 118 -2.95 -20.62 -10.92
C ILE A 118 -4.04 -20.39 -11.95
N ASN A 119 -5.03 -21.28 -11.95
CA ASN A 119 -6.26 -21.05 -12.70
C ASN A 119 -7.12 -20.01 -11.96
N HIS A 120 -7.47 -18.93 -12.65
CA HIS A 120 -8.30 -17.85 -12.12
C HIS A 120 -9.78 -17.98 -12.52
N GLU A 121 -10.20 -19.04 -13.21
CA GLU A 121 -11.59 -19.27 -13.64
C GLU A 121 -12.59 -19.17 -12.48
N ASP A 122 -12.33 -19.87 -11.37
CA ASP A 122 -13.19 -19.82 -10.19
C ASP A 122 -13.34 -18.39 -9.65
N MET A 123 -12.27 -17.60 -9.66
CA MET A 123 -12.28 -16.21 -9.19
C MET A 123 -13.14 -15.33 -10.10
N TYR A 124 -12.98 -15.48 -11.42
CA TYR A 124 -13.80 -14.77 -12.39
C TYR A 124 -15.27 -15.17 -12.30
N HIS A 125 -15.57 -16.45 -12.05
CA HIS A 125 -16.95 -16.91 -11.84
C HIS A 125 -17.62 -16.19 -10.68
N HIS A 126 -16.98 -16.13 -9.51
CA HIS A 126 -17.52 -15.40 -8.35
C HIS A 126 -17.68 -13.90 -8.62
N ALA A 127 -16.75 -13.31 -9.39
CA ALA A 127 -16.86 -11.91 -9.78
C ALA A 127 -18.08 -11.67 -10.68
N HIS A 128 -18.31 -12.56 -11.67
CA HIS A 128 -19.46 -12.48 -12.57
C HIS A 128 -20.78 -12.64 -11.81
N GLU A 129 -20.88 -13.62 -10.89
CA GLU A 129 -22.08 -13.81 -10.06
C GLU A 129 -22.36 -12.60 -9.16
N SER A 130 -21.32 -12.01 -8.57
CA SER A 130 -21.46 -10.82 -7.73
C SER A 130 -21.96 -9.62 -8.55
N LEU A 131 -21.47 -9.42 -9.77
CA LEU A 131 -21.91 -8.32 -10.62
C LEU A 131 -23.31 -8.56 -11.17
N LYS A 132 -23.64 -9.80 -11.57
CA LYS A 132 -24.98 -10.20 -12.01
C LYS A 132 -26.04 -9.97 -10.94
N SER A 133 -25.72 -10.25 -9.68
CA SER A 133 -26.64 -10.06 -8.55
C SER A 133 -26.80 -8.59 -8.12
N GLY A 134 -26.25 -7.63 -8.87
CA GLY A 134 -26.29 -6.20 -8.53
C GLY A 134 -25.30 -5.79 -7.43
N GLY A 135 -24.34 -6.66 -7.10
CA GLY A 135 -23.27 -6.35 -6.17
C GLY A 135 -22.18 -5.46 -6.78
N SER A 136 -21.30 -4.94 -5.92
CA SER A 136 -20.18 -4.08 -6.29
C SER A 136 -18.85 -4.72 -5.91
N ILE A 137 -17.83 -4.60 -6.77
CA ILE A 137 -16.48 -5.14 -6.51
C ILE A 137 -15.50 -3.98 -6.36
N GLY A 138 -14.83 -3.92 -5.20
CA GLY A 138 -13.68 -3.05 -4.99
C GLY A 138 -12.37 -3.75 -5.38
N ILE A 139 -11.58 -3.17 -6.28
CA ILE A 139 -10.31 -3.74 -6.72
C ILE A 139 -9.20 -2.68 -6.76
N TYR A 140 -7.98 -3.10 -6.41
CA TYR A 140 -6.76 -2.30 -6.57
C TYR A 140 -6.00 -2.81 -7.80
N PRO A 141 -6.14 -2.16 -8.97
CA PRO A 141 -5.68 -2.70 -10.25
C PRO A 141 -4.15 -2.82 -10.36
N GLU A 142 -3.37 -2.11 -9.55
CA GLU A 142 -1.91 -2.26 -9.48
C GLU A 142 -1.46 -3.61 -8.90
N GLY A 143 -2.31 -4.21 -8.05
CA GLY A 143 -2.02 -5.48 -7.39
C GLY A 143 -0.89 -5.44 -6.36
N GLY A 144 -0.52 -4.24 -5.86
CA GLY A 144 0.49 -4.01 -4.84
C GLY A 144 0.26 -2.69 -4.10
N SER A 145 1.03 -2.45 -3.04
CA SER A 145 1.04 -1.19 -2.30
C SER A 145 2.47 -0.63 -2.32
N HIS A 146 2.59 0.68 -2.55
CA HIS A 146 3.86 1.36 -2.71
C HIS A 146 3.84 2.79 -2.16
N ASP A 147 5.04 3.33 -1.92
CA ASP A 147 5.24 4.71 -1.46
C ASP A 147 5.64 5.69 -2.61
N ARG A 148 5.52 5.27 -3.88
CA ARG A 148 5.80 6.11 -5.06
C ARG A 148 4.77 7.22 -5.26
N THR A 149 5.18 8.29 -5.96
CA THR A 149 4.37 9.48 -6.26
C THR A 149 3.52 9.39 -7.53
N ASP A 150 3.56 8.24 -8.22
CA ASP A 150 2.80 7.95 -9.43
C ASP A 150 2.28 6.50 -9.38
N LEU A 151 1.27 6.21 -10.21
CA LEU A 151 0.62 4.90 -10.32
C LEU A 151 1.56 3.84 -10.89
N LEU A 152 1.42 2.59 -10.44
CA LEU A 152 2.03 1.46 -11.12
C LEU A 152 1.24 1.05 -12.36
N PRO A 153 1.87 0.32 -13.31
CA PRO A 153 1.14 -0.29 -14.42
C PRO A 153 -0.04 -1.13 -13.93
N LEU A 154 -1.22 -0.85 -14.48
CA LEU A 154 -2.45 -1.53 -14.10
C LEU A 154 -2.48 -2.96 -14.67
N LYS A 155 -3.07 -3.89 -13.91
CA LYS A 155 -3.35 -5.25 -14.35
C LYS A 155 -4.73 -5.33 -14.99
N ALA A 156 -4.83 -6.13 -16.05
CA ALA A 156 -6.05 -6.31 -16.84
C ALA A 156 -7.24 -6.99 -16.12
N GLY A 157 -7.04 -7.54 -14.91
CA GLY A 157 -8.05 -8.35 -14.22
C GLY A 157 -9.40 -7.63 -14.03
N ALA A 158 -9.39 -6.33 -13.73
CA ALA A 158 -10.62 -5.53 -13.60
C ALA A 158 -11.42 -5.46 -14.91
N CYS A 159 -10.72 -5.24 -16.03
CA CYS A 159 -11.31 -5.17 -17.36
C CYS A 159 -11.86 -6.53 -17.80
N ILE A 160 -11.14 -7.61 -17.47
CA ILE A 160 -11.58 -8.98 -17.78
C ILE A 160 -12.85 -9.33 -17.01
N MET A 161 -12.96 -8.98 -15.73
CA MET A 161 -14.18 -9.19 -14.93
C MET A 161 -15.37 -8.42 -15.52
N ALA A 162 -15.18 -7.14 -15.87
CA ALA A 162 -16.26 -6.31 -16.38
C ALA A 162 -16.76 -6.79 -17.76
N LEU A 163 -15.85 -6.92 -18.74
CA LEU A 163 -16.19 -7.40 -20.09
C LEU A 163 -16.69 -8.84 -20.06
N GLY A 164 -16.09 -9.70 -19.24
CA GLY A 164 -16.51 -11.09 -19.07
C GLY A 164 -17.93 -11.22 -18.52
N THR A 165 -18.30 -10.38 -17.56
CA THR A 165 -19.67 -10.33 -17.02
C THR A 165 -20.66 -9.87 -18.07
N MET A 166 -20.40 -8.77 -18.76
CA MET A 166 -21.30 -8.24 -19.81
C MET A 166 -21.39 -9.17 -21.03
N ALA A 167 -20.35 -9.97 -21.29
CA ALA A 167 -20.37 -10.97 -22.36
C ALA A 167 -21.21 -12.19 -21.98
N ALA A 168 -21.18 -12.60 -20.70
CA ALA A 168 -21.95 -13.73 -20.19
C ALA A 168 -23.42 -13.37 -19.90
N TYR A 169 -23.69 -12.12 -19.51
CA TYR A 169 -25.00 -11.61 -19.08
C TYR A 169 -25.31 -10.29 -19.80
N PRO A 170 -25.91 -10.34 -21.00
CA PRO A 170 -26.19 -9.14 -21.81
C PRO A 170 -27.12 -8.12 -21.15
N GLU A 171 -27.92 -8.54 -20.16
CA GLU A 171 -28.82 -7.70 -19.37
C GLU A 171 -28.08 -6.83 -18.33
N VAL A 172 -26.83 -7.17 -18.02
CA VAL A 172 -26.04 -6.48 -17.00
C VAL A 172 -25.18 -5.39 -17.64
N ASN A 173 -25.36 -4.15 -17.21
CA ASN A 173 -24.49 -3.05 -17.60
C ASN A 173 -23.50 -2.71 -16.47
N VAL A 174 -22.26 -3.19 -16.60
CA VAL A 174 -21.20 -2.95 -15.61
C VAL A 174 -20.58 -1.57 -15.82
N LYS A 175 -20.56 -0.76 -14.76
CA LYS A 175 -19.88 0.54 -14.75
C LYS A 175 -18.61 0.48 -13.91
N ILE A 176 -17.54 1.15 -14.36
CA ILE A 176 -16.28 1.24 -13.62
C ILE A 176 -16.16 2.62 -13.01
N VAL A 177 -16.12 2.72 -11.68
CA VAL A 177 -15.95 3.99 -10.97
C VAL A 177 -14.48 4.11 -10.51
N PRO A 178 -13.70 5.05 -11.05
CA PRO A 178 -12.35 5.30 -10.55
C PRO A 178 -12.42 5.95 -9.17
N VAL A 179 -11.68 5.40 -8.21
CA VAL A 179 -11.65 5.90 -6.83
C VAL A 179 -10.22 6.22 -6.43
N GLY A 180 -9.99 7.48 -6.09
CA GLY A 180 -8.72 7.98 -5.59
C GLY A 180 -8.71 8.01 -4.07
N ILE A 181 -7.65 7.49 -3.45
CA ILE A 181 -7.44 7.60 -2.00
C ILE A 181 -6.13 8.33 -1.76
N LEU A 182 -6.21 9.55 -1.23
CA LEU A 182 -5.04 10.35 -0.89
C LEU A 182 -4.83 10.41 0.61
N TYR A 183 -3.68 9.92 1.07
CA TYR A 183 -3.23 10.07 2.46
C TYR A 183 -2.26 11.23 2.60
N PHE A 184 -2.50 12.15 3.54
CA PHE A 184 -1.54 13.22 3.83
C PHE A 184 -0.29 12.68 4.55
N HIS A 185 -0.50 11.79 5.52
CA HIS A 185 0.57 11.10 6.25
C HIS A 185 0.19 9.64 6.51
N ALA A 186 0.33 8.77 5.51
CA ALA A 186 -0.09 7.36 5.58
C ALA A 186 0.51 6.58 6.77
N HIS A 187 1.72 6.95 7.20
CA HIS A 187 2.43 6.31 8.31
C HIS A 187 1.99 6.79 9.70
N ARG A 188 1.20 7.88 9.79
CA ARG A 188 0.76 8.46 11.06
C ARG A 188 -0.67 8.01 11.36
N PHE A 189 -0.85 7.49 12.57
CA PHE A 189 -2.18 7.15 13.07
C PHE A 189 -3.05 8.41 13.13
N ARG A 190 -4.32 8.27 12.74
CA ARG A 190 -5.31 9.38 12.66
C ARG A 190 -4.89 10.55 11.79
N SER A 191 -4.09 10.26 10.77
CA SER A 191 -3.87 11.20 9.68
C SER A 191 -5.14 11.38 8.86
N ARG A 192 -5.18 12.47 8.10
CA ARG A 192 -6.28 12.76 7.18
C ARG A 192 -6.11 11.95 5.89
N ALA A 193 -7.24 11.50 5.37
CA ALA A 193 -7.35 10.93 4.03
C ALA A 193 -8.49 11.61 3.29
N VAL A 194 -8.35 11.73 1.96
CA VAL A 194 -9.42 12.17 1.07
C VAL A 194 -9.73 11.00 0.14
N VAL A 195 -11.01 10.67 0.04
CA VAL A 195 -11.53 9.70 -0.93
C VAL A 195 -12.30 10.48 -1.99
N GLU A 196 -11.91 10.33 -3.24
CA GLU A 196 -12.51 11.00 -4.38
C GLU A 196 -13.06 9.96 -5.35
N PHE A 197 -14.33 10.12 -5.72
CA PHE A 197 -15.01 9.28 -6.69
C PHE A 197 -15.05 10.04 -8.01
N GLY A 198 -14.43 9.48 -9.03
CA GLY A 198 -14.46 10.07 -10.37
C GLY A 198 -15.73 9.69 -11.12
N GLN A 199 -15.84 10.20 -12.34
CA GLN A 199 -16.96 9.88 -13.22
C GLN A 199 -16.98 8.39 -13.56
N ALA A 200 -18.16 7.79 -13.50
CA ALA A 200 -18.34 6.40 -13.91
C ALA A 200 -17.99 6.23 -15.40
N VAL A 201 -17.12 5.27 -15.70
CA VAL A 201 -16.76 4.87 -17.05
C VAL A 201 -17.76 3.82 -17.50
N ASP A 202 -18.57 4.19 -18.49
CA ASP A 202 -19.45 3.27 -19.22
C ASP A 202 -18.62 2.48 -20.24
N ILE A 203 -18.89 1.17 -20.36
CA ILE A 203 -18.17 0.28 -21.29
C ILE A 203 -18.86 0.36 -22.65
N PRO A 204 -18.19 0.85 -23.71
CA PRO A 204 -18.78 0.94 -25.04
C PRO A 204 -19.18 -0.45 -25.59
N PRO A 205 -20.33 -0.57 -26.28
CA PRO A 205 -20.76 -1.83 -26.91
C PRO A 205 -19.71 -2.41 -27.87
N ASP A 206 -19.01 -1.55 -28.62
CA ASP A 206 -17.97 -1.97 -29.58
C ASP A 206 -16.85 -2.78 -28.91
N LEU A 207 -16.50 -2.44 -27.65
CA LEU A 207 -15.49 -3.20 -26.90
C LEU A 207 -16.02 -4.57 -26.49
N LEU A 208 -17.31 -4.68 -26.20
CA LEU A 208 -17.96 -5.96 -25.90
C LEU A 208 -17.96 -6.88 -27.12
N ASP A 209 -18.24 -6.34 -28.30
CA ASP A 209 -18.23 -7.12 -29.54
C ASP A 209 -16.82 -7.61 -29.88
N LYS A 210 -15.82 -6.73 -29.80
CA LYS A 210 -14.40 -7.11 -29.92
C LYS A 210 -13.99 -8.17 -28.90
N TYR A 211 -14.52 -8.11 -27.67
CA TYR A 211 -14.24 -9.10 -26.64
C TYR A 211 -14.82 -10.48 -26.98
N LYS A 212 -16.05 -10.53 -27.51
CA LYS A 212 -16.75 -11.76 -27.91
C LYS A 212 -16.09 -12.46 -29.12
N GLN A 213 -15.54 -11.69 -30.06
CA GLN A 213 -14.82 -12.23 -31.23
C GLN A 213 -13.58 -13.07 -30.87
N GLY A 214 -13.02 -12.89 -29.66
CA GLY A 214 -11.89 -13.67 -29.19
C GLY A 214 -10.54 -13.26 -29.80
N GLY A 215 -9.52 -14.08 -29.61
CA GLY A 215 -8.20 -13.91 -30.23
C GLY A 215 -7.55 -12.54 -29.96
N VAL A 216 -7.13 -11.86 -31.03
CA VAL A 216 -6.46 -10.56 -30.99
C VAL A 216 -7.44 -9.45 -30.61
N SER A 217 -8.65 -9.45 -31.17
CA SER A 217 -9.70 -8.46 -30.88
C SER A 217 -10.04 -8.41 -29.38
N LYS A 218 -10.06 -9.57 -28.71
CA LYS A 218 -10.26 -9.64 -27.26
C LYS A 218 -9.16 -8.93 -26.47
N ARG A 219 -7.91 -9.08 -26.88
CA ARG A 219 -6.77 -8.41 -26.21
C ARG A 219 -6.81 -6.90 -26.42
N GLU A 220 -7.15 -6.48 -27.63
CA GLU A 220 -7.32 -5.06 -27.98
C GLU A 220 -8.42 -4.43 -27.12
N SER A 221 -9.60 -5.06 -27.05
CA SER A 221 -10.72 -4.61 -26.21
C SER A 221 -10.31 -4.43 -24.73
N ILE A 222 -9.60 -5.42 -24.17
CA ILE A 222 -9.09 -5.34 -22.80
C ILE A 222 -8.09 -4.20 -22.64
N SER A 223 -7.18 -4.00 -23.60
CA SER A 223 -6.18 -2.92 -23.56
C SER A 223 -6.84 -1.55 -23.60
N THR A 224 -7.79 -1.35 -24.51
CA THR A 224 -8.53 -0.09 -24.64
C THR A 224 -9.33 0.21 -23.37
N LEU A 225 -10.01 -0.78 -22.78
CA LEU A 225 -10.71 -0.59 -21.51
C LEU A 225 -9.74 -0.27 -20.37
N LEU A 226 -8.58 -0.93 -20.33
CA LEU A 226 -7.55 -0.68 -19.32
C LEU A 226 -7.01 0.75 -19.42
N GLU A 227 -6.81 1.26 -20.62
CA GLU A 227 -6.42 2.65 -20.89
C GLU A 227 -7.50 3.64 -20.43
N MET A 228 -8.78 3.39 -20.73
CA MET A 228 -9.88 4.23 -20.24
C MET A 228 -9.95 4.27 -18.71
N VAL A 229 -9.77 3.12 -18.06
CA VAL A 229 -9.71 3.03 -16.58
C VAL A 229 -8.49 3.77 -16.05
N PHE A 230 -7.34 3.67 -16.72
CA PHE A 230 -6.13 4.39 -16.35
C PHE A 230 -6.33 5.90 -16.45
N GLU A 231 -6.90 6.42 -17.54
CA GLU A 231 -7.24 7.84 -17.67
C GLU A 231 -8.23 8.28 -16.58
N GLY A 232 -9.26 7.48 -16.30
CA GLY A 232 -10.19 7.74 -15.19
C GLY A 232 -9.48 7.84 -13.83
N LEU A 233 -8.55 6.92 -13.54
CA LEU A 233 -7.78 6.96 -12.30
C LEU A 233 -6.84 8.17 -12.20
N LYS A 234 -6.29 8.67 -13.31
CA LYS A 234 -5.50 9.91 -13.31
C LYS A 234 -6.30 11.10 -12.81
N THR A 235 -7.59 11.18 -13.15
CA THR A 235 -8.46 12.28 -12.72
C THR A 235 -8.68 12.34 -11.22
N VAL A 236 -8.52 11.21 -10.51
CA VAL A 236 -8.76 11.11 -9.06
C VAL A 236 -7.47 10.92 -8.25
N THR A 237 -6.30 10.91 -8.90
CA THR A 237 -5.00 10.70 -8.23
C THR A 237 -4.07 11.89 -8.41
N LEU A 238 -3.23 12.14 -7.40
CA LEU A 238 -2.16 13.13 -7.50
C LEU A 238 -0.92 12.45 -8.04
N ARG A 239 -0.52 12.79 -9.27
CA ARG A 239 0.66 12.24 -9.93
C ARG A 239 1.74 13.29 -9.99
N ALA A 240 2.87 13.00 -9.36
CA ALA A 240 4.08 13.81 -9.51
C ALA A 240 5.22 12.91 -10.01
N PRO A 241 5.97 13.34 -11.04
CA PRO A 241 7.06 12.54 -11.61
C PRO A 241 8.15 12.21 -10.57
N ASP A 242 8.35 13.11 -9.60
CA ASP A 242 9.30 12.97 -8.53
C ASP A 242 8.86 13.76 -7.27
N TYR A 243 9.56 13.52 -6.16
CA TYR A 243 9.26 14.14 -4.87
C TYR A 243 9.50 15.66 -4.87
N GLU A 244 10.49 16.17 -5.60
CA GLU A 244 10.76 17.60 -5.66
C GLU A 244 9.64 18.34 -6.39
N THR A 245 9.16 17.79 -7.51
CA THR A 245 8.01 18.32 -8.24
C THR A 245 6.75 18.35 -7.36
N LEU A 246 6.53 17.32 -6.55
CA LEU A 246 5.44 17.32 -5.57
C LEU A 246 5.61 18.43 -4.52
N MET A 247 6.82 18.64 -4.00
CA MET A 247 7.11 19.71 -3.03
C MET A 247 6.94 21.10 -3.66
N LEU A 248 7.31 21.26 -4.93
CA LEU A 248 7.12 22.49 -5.69
C LEU A 248 5.64 22.82 -5.81
N ALA A 249 4.82 21.87 -6.29
CA ALA A 249 3.38 22.06 -6.42
C ALA A 249 2.72 22.39 -5.06
N GLN A 250 3.13 21.71 -3.98
CA GLN A 250 2.63 21.99 -2.65
C GLN A 250 3.06 23.35 -2.10
N ALA A 251 4.27 23.82 -2.42
CA ALA A 251 4.74 25.17 -2.05
C ALA A 251 3.98 26.24 -2.85
N ALA A 252 3.88 26.08 -4.16
CA ALA A 252 3.12 26.97 -5.04
C ALA A 252 1.66 27.11 -4.56
N ARG A 253 1.00 25.98 -4.25
CA ARG A 253 -0.36 25.98 -3.69
C ARG A 253 -0.46 26.74 -2.37
N ARG A 254 0.53 26.62 -1.48
CA ARG A 254 0.52 27.33 -0.18
C ARG A 254 0.71 28.84 -0.34
N LEU A 255 1.50 29.25 -1.33
CA LEU A 255 1.69 30.65 -1.69
C LEU A 255 0.49 31.22 -2.43
N TYR A 256 -0.22 30.38 -3.20
CA TYR A 256 -1.46 30.74 -3.89
C TYR A 256 -2.60 30.96 -2.88
N SER A 257 -2.69 32.19 -2.39
CA SER A 257 -3.73 32.63 -1.45
C SER A 257 -4.90 33.20 -2.23
N THR A 258 -6.05 32.54 -2.20
CA THR A 258 -7.33 33.12 -2.63
C THR A 258 -7.90 33.97 -1.48
N PRO A 259 -8.00 35.30 -1.63
CA PRO A 259 -8.49 36.16 -0.55
C PRO A 259 -9.90 35.74 -0.09
N GLY A 260 -10.08 35.55 1.21
CA GLY A 260 -11.39 35.29 1.82
C GLY A 260 -11.97 33.88 1.67
N GLN A 261 -11.22 32.92 1.10
CA GLN A 261 -11.70 31.54 0.94
C GLN A 261 -10.84 30.52 1.69
N HIS A 262 -11.48 29.72 2.54
CA HIS A 262 -10.89 28.50 3.06
C HIS A 262 -11.26 27.32 2.14
N LEU A 263 -10.27 26.84 1.38
CA LEU A 263 -10.47 25.68 0.51
C LEU A 263 -10.78 24.43 1.35
N THR A 264 -11.78 23.68 0.93
CA THR A 264 -12.03 22.34 1.49
C THR A 264 -10.85 21.40 1.18
N LEU A 265 -10.78 20.26 1.88
CA LEU A 265 -9.74 19.26 1.59
C LEU A 265 -9.79 18.78 0.14
N GLY A 266 -10.99 18.56 -0.43
CA GLY A 266 -11.16 18.17 -1.83
C GLY A 266 -10.65 19.25 -2.80
N GLN A 267 -11.03 20.51 -2.57
CA GLN A 267 -10.54 21.64 -3.36
C GLN A 267 -9.02 21.81 -3.25
N THR A 268 -8.44 21.50 -2.10
CA THR A 268 -6.98 21.51 -1.91
C THR A 268 -6.27 20.45 -2.76
N VAL A 269 -6.87 19.27 -2.88
CA VAL A 269 -6.34 18.19 -3.74
C VAL A 269 -6.48 18.57 -5.21
N GLU A 270 -7.65 19.04 -5.63
CA GLU A 270 -7.89 19.51 -7.00
C GLU A 270 -6.94 20.64 -7.41
N LEU A 271 -6.69 21.61 -6.52
CA LEU A 271 -5.74 22.68 -6.79
C LEU A 271 -4.31 22.16 -6.95
N ASN A 272 -3.87 21.21 -6.11
CA ASN A 272 -2.56 20.56 -6.28
C ASN A 272 -2.47 19.82 -7.63
N ARG A 273 -3.56 19.15 -8.06
CA ARG A 273 -3.63 18.45 -9.34
C ARG A 273 -3.42 19.41 -10.50
N ARG A 274 -4.15 20.53 -10.53
CA ARG A 274 -3.99 21.58 -11.55
C ARG A 274 -2.59 22.19 -11.58
N PHE A 275 -1.97 22.40 -10.42
CA PHE A 275 -0.57 22.85 -10.36
C PHE A 275 0.39 21.84 -10.99
N LEU A 276 0.19 20.54 -10.75
CA LEU A 276 1.02 19.49 -11.33
C LEU A 276 0.80 19.35 -12.85
N GLU A 277 -0.45 19.45 -13.32
CA GLU A 277 -0.80 19.45 -14.74
C GLU A 277 -0.19 20.64 -15.47
N GLY A 278 -0.31 21.85 -14.91
CA GLY A 278 0.32 23.05 -15.46
C GLY A 278 1.84 22.93 -15.45
N TYR A 279 2.44 22.46 -14.35
CA TYR A 279 3.89 22.26 -14.30
C TYR A 279 4.38 21.28 -15.38
N ALA A 280 3.64 20.21 -15.66
CA ALA A 280 4.02 19.25 -16.70
C ALA A 280 4.12 19.88 -18.10
N GLN A 281 3.28 20.88 -18.39
CA GLN A 281 3.27 21.60 -19.67
C GLN A 281 4.35 22.70 -19.75
N PHE A 282 4.64 23.38 -18.63
CA PHE A 282 5.51 24.57 -18.61
C PHE A 282 6.87 24.33 -17.92
N LYS A 283 7.25 23.09 -17.59
CA LYS A 283 8.49 22.75 -16.87
C LYS A 283 9.78 23.31 -17.50
N ASP A 284 9.79 23.46 -18.82
CA ASP A 284 10.97 23.87 -19.60
C ASP A 284 11.02 25.41 -19.79
N GLU A 285 9.98 26.14 -19.33
CA GLU A 285 9.96 27.59 -19.41
C GLU A 285 10.96 28.19 -18.40
N PRO A 286 11.81 29.17 -18.80
CA PRO A 286 12.82 29.76 -17.92
C PRO A 286 12.28 30.30 -16.60
N ARG A 287 11.04 30.84 -16.61
CA ARG A 287 10.35 31.36 -15.42
C ARG A 287 10.02 30.26 -14.42
N VAL A 288 9.60 29.10 -14.91
CA VAL A 288 9.22 27.94 -14.08
C VAL A 288 10.46 27.26 -13.51
N ILE A 289 11.53 27.18 -14.29
CA ILE A 289 12.84 26.67 -13.82
C ILE A 289 13.36 27.54 -12.66
N LYS A 290 13.34 28.86 -12.82
CA LYS A 290 13.75 29.79 -11.75
C LYS A 290 12.87 29.66 -10.50
N LEU A 291 11.55 29.57 -10.68
CA LEU A 291 10.62 29.36 -9.57
C LEU A 291 10.93 28.05 -8.81
N ARG A 292 11.26 26.97 -9.54
CA ARG A 292 11.65 25.71 -8.93
C ARG A 292 12.90 25.87 -8.07
N GLU A 293 13.94 26.53 -8.59
CA GLU A 293 15.17 26.80 -7.85
C GLU A 293 14.91 27.60 -6.57
N ASP A 294 14.10 28.66 -6.66
CA ASP A 294 13.72 29.52 -5.54
C ASP A 294 12.96 28.73 -4.47
N VAL A 295 12.00 27.89 -4.86
CA VAL A 295 11.24 27.04 -3.93
C VAL A 295 12.12 25.98 -3.28
N VAL A 296 13.06 25.38 -4.02
CA VAL A 296 14.03 24.44 -3.46
C VAL A 296 14.92 25.14 -2.44
N LYS A 297 15.42 26.33 -2.75
CA LYS A 297 16.22 27.15 -1.84
C LYS A 297 15.43 27.55 -0.58
N TYR A 298 14.18 27.97 -0.74
CA TYR A 298 13.27 28.27 0.36
C TYR A 298 13.04 27.05 1.26
N ASN A 299 12.76 25.88 0.69
CA ASN A 299 12.57 24.64 1.45
C ASN A 299 13.85 24.15 2.15
N ARG A 300 15.05 24.53 1.66
CA ARG A 300 16.32 24.30 2.38
C ARG A 300 16.42 25.26 3.57
N LEU A 301 16.19 26.55 3.37
CA LEU A 301 16.19 27.55 4.45
C LEU A 301 15.23 27.19 5.58
N LEU A 302 14.01 26.75 5.26
CA LEU A 302 13.06 26.25 6.27
C LEU A 302 13.62 25.08 7.10
N ARG A 303 14.32 24.16 6.44
CA ARG A 303 14.95 23.01 7.11
C ARG A 303 16.12 23.44 8.00
N ASP A 304 16.97 24.33 7.50
CA ASP A 304 18.15 24.82 8.22
C ASP A 304 17.73 25.61 9.47
N LEU A 305 16.69 26.44 9.33
CA LEU A 305 16.11 27.22 10.42
C LEU A 305 15.17 26.39 11.33
N ARG A 306 14.86 25.15 10.95
CA ARG A 306 13.88 24.25 11.61
C ARG A 306 12.49 24.89 11.78
N VAL A 307 12.09 25.74 10.84
CA VAL A 307 10.78 26.42 10.82
C VAL A 307 9.89 25.77 9.79
N ARG A 308 8.60 25.61 10.10
CA ARG A 308 7.59 25.13 9.15
C ARG A 308 7.06 26.32 8.37
N ASP A 309 6.77 26.11 7.09
CA ASP A 309 6.28 27.14 6.17
C ASP A 309 5.11 27.99 6.72
N HIS A 310 4.10 27.38 7.34
CA HIS A 310 2.96 28.11 7.92
C HIS A 310 3.35 29.01 9.11
N GLN A 311 4.54 28.83 9.69
CA GLN A 311 5.04 29.65 10.78
C GLN A 311 5.74 30.90 10.25
N VAL A 312 6.19 30.93 8.99
CA VAL A 312 6.92 32.08 8.42
C VAL A 312 6.06 33.35 8.37
N PRO A 313 4.80 33.34 7.87
CA PRO A 313 3.97 34.55 7.83
C PRO A 313 3.60 35.06 9.22
N VAL A 314 3.55 34.17 10.21
CA VAL A 314 3.12 34.45 11.59
C VAL A 314 4.31 34.65 12.53
N ALA A 315 5.54 34.55 12.02
CA ALA A 315 6.75 34.68 12.82
C ALA A 315 6.87 36.12 13.34
N GLN A 316 6.45 36.33 14.60
CA GLN A 316 6.61 37.58 15.31
C GLN A 316 7.84 37.52 16.21
N LYS A 317 8.47 38.68 16.48
CA LYS A 317 9.50 38.78 17.52
C LYS A 317 8.92 38.29 18.85
N ALA A 318 9.72 37.57 19.63
CA ALA A 318 9.29 37.09 20.93
C ALA A 318 8.99 38.29 21.86
N VAL A 319 7.72 38.43 22.26
CA VAL A 319 7.25 39.43 23.23
C VAL A 319 6.81 38.70 24.50
N TRP A 320 6.73 39.41 25.62
CA TRP A 320 6.18 38.90 26.89
C TRP A 320 4.82 38.18 26.75
N LYS A 321 3.99 38.56 25.79
CA LYS A 321 2.73 37.86 25.45
C LYS A 321 2.96 36.42 24.96
N THR A 322 4.00 36.19 24.16
CA THR A 322 4.40 34.86 23.68
C THR A 322 4.90 33.99 24.83
N PHE A 323 5.61 34.59 25.80
CA PHE A 323 6.04 33.90 27.01
C PHE A 323 4.85 33.49 27.89
N GLY A 324 3.88 34.39 28.11
CA GLY A 324 2.64 34.05 28.83
C GLY A 324 1.85 32.93 28.16
N LEU A 325 1.73 32.95 26.83
CA LEU A 325 1.07 31.88 26.07
C LEU A 325 1.84 30.55 26.18
N LEU A 326 3.17 30.59 26.14
CA LEU A 326 4.02 29.40 26.33
C LEU A 326 3.80 28.81 27.73
N MET A 327 3.82 29.62 28.78
CA MET A 327 3.56 29.16 30.15
C MET A 327 2.17 28.56 30.30
N TYR A 328 1.13 29.21 29.74
CA TYR A 328 -0.22 28.66 29.72
C TYR A 328 -0.29 27.29 29.03
N ARG A 329 0.32 27.15 27.84
CA ARG A 329 0.37 25.88 27.11
C ARG A 329 1.15 24.81 27.88
N LEU A 330 2.24 25.17 28.55
CA LEU A 330 3.01 24.25 29.39
C LEU A 330 2.18 23.74 30.56
N VAL A 331 1.48 24.62 31.29
CA VAL A 331 0.59 24.22 32.39
C VAL A 331 -0.52 23.29 31.89
N LEU A 332 -1.14 23.64 30.77
CA LEU A 332 -2.19 22.81 30.16
C LEU A 332 -1.66 21.43 29.75
N LEU A 333 -0.48 21.38 29.12
CA LEU A 333 0.20 20.13 28.77
C LEU A 333 0.55 19.29 30.00
N SER A 334 0.98 19.92 31.10
CA SER A 334 1.23 19.23 32.37
C SER A 334 -0.03 18.56 32.91
N ILE A 335 -1.16 19.29 32.96
CA ILE A 335 -2.45 18.75 33.44
C ILE A 335 -2.88 17.56 32.57
N TRP A 336 -2.84 17.71 31.25
CA TRP A 336 -3.23 16.63 30.33
C TRP A 336 -2.30 15.42 30.40
N THR A 337 -1.00 15.65 30.63
CA THR A 337 -0.03 14.56 30.83
C THR A 337 -0.41 13.76 32.08
N VAL A 338 -0.70 14.41 33.21
CA VAL A 338 -1.10 13.73 34.44
C VAL A 338 -2.38 12.90 34.26
N LEU A 339 -3.38 13.45 33.55
CA LEU A 339 -4.63 12.73 33.28
C LEU A 339 -4.45 11.55 32.32
N ALA A 340 -3.59 11.68 31.31
CA ALA A 340 -3.32 10.62 30.33
C ALA A 340 -2.35 9.55 30.85
N PHE A 341 -1.52 9.88 31.85
CA PHE A 341 -0.41 9.03 32.32
C PHE A 341 -0.83 7.61 32.71
N PRO A 342 -1.93 7.39 33.49
CA PRO A 342 -2.36 6.04 33.83
C PRO A 342 -2.70 5.20 32.60
N GLY A 343 -3.41 5.80 31.62
CA GLY A 343 -3.77 5.11 30.39
C GLY A 343 -2.56 4.80 29.51
N VAL A 344 -1.56 5.68 29.48
CA VAL A 344 -0.30 5.44 28.76
C VAL A 344 0.51 4.31 29.40
N ILE A 345 0.58 4.24 30.72
CA ILE A 345 1.26 3.14 31.42
C ILE A 345 0.55 1.81 31.14
N LEU A 346 -0.77 1.77 31.35
CA LEU A 346 -1.57 0.55 31.18
C LEU A 346 -1.54 0.04 29.74
N ASN A 347 -1.43 0.91 28.74
CA ASN A 347 -1.35 0.50 27.33
C ASN A 347 0.09 0.53 26.78
N GLY A 348 1.07 0.87 27.62
CA GLY A 348 2.49 0.99 27.26
C GLY A 348 3.05 -0.26 26.56
N PRO A 349 2.80 -1.47 27.09
CA PRO A 349 3.23 -2.71 26.43
C PRO A 349 2.71 -2.84 25.00
N VAL A 350 1.44 -2.47 24.76
CA VAL A 350 0.84 -2.50 23.42
C VAL A 350 1.56 -1.53 22.49
N PHE A 351 1.79 -0.29 22.93
CA PHE A 351 2.48 0.72 22.12
C PHE A 351 3.91 0.33 21.77
N ILE A 352 4.67 -0.21 22.73
CA ILE A 352 6.07 -0.62 22.55
C ILE A 352 6.13 -1.81 21.59
N ILE A 353 5.37 -2.87 21.86
CA ILE A 353 5.40 -4.10 21.06
C ILE A 353 4.90 -3.83 19.64
N ALA A 354 3.80 -3.08 19.48
CA ALA A 354 3.31 -2.67 18.16
C ALA A 354 4.35 -1.87 17.38
N SER A 355 5.10 -0.98 18.05
CA SER A 355 6.15 -0.19 17.42
C SER A 355 7.37 -1.01 17.03
N ILE A 356 7.75 -2.02 17.82
CA ILE A 356 8.86 -2.92 17.48
C ILE A 356 8.47 -3.83 16.31
N ILE A 357 7.32 -4.51 16.39
CA ILE A 357 6.87 -5.46 15.36
C ILE A 357 6.61 -4.74 14.04
N SER A 358 5.91 -3.60 14.06
CA SER A 358 5.64 -2.84 12.83
C SER A 358 6.92 -2.39 12.12
N ARG A 359 7.94 -1.94 12.87
CA ARG A 359 9.24 -1.55 12.28
C ARG A 359 10.00 -2.76 11.72
N ARG A 360 9.99 -3.90 12.41
CA ARG A 360 10.59 -5.14 11.89
C ARG A 360 9.90 -5.58 10.59
N LYS A 361 8.58 -5.59 10.57
CA LYS A 361 7.78 -5.96 9.39
C LYS A 361 7.89 -4.97 8.24
N ALA A 362 8.05 -3.67 8.52
CA ALA A 362 8.35 -2.68 7.49
C ALA A 362 9.72 -2.94 6.83
N LYS A 363 10.75 -3.28 7.62
CA LYS A 363 12.06 -3.68 7.09
C LYS A 363 11.97 -4.95 6.24
N GLU A 364 11.24 -5.98 6.71
CA GLU A 364 11.01 -7.21 5.94
C GLU A 364 10.29 -6.92 4.62
N ALA A 365 9.25 -6.07 4.64
CA ALA A 365 8.49 -5.71 3.45
C ALA A 365 9.32 -4.87 2.46
N LEU A 366 10.17 -3.97 2.96
CA LEU A 366 11.11 -3.19 2.15
C LEU A 366 12.10 -4.11 1.45
N VAL A 367 12.70 -5.06 2.18
CA VAL A 367 13.59 -6.06 1.59
C VAL A 367 12.85 -6.92 0.59
N ALA A 368 11.60 -7.33 0.85
CA ALA A 368 10.83 -8.23 0.01
C ALA A 368 10.36 -7.63 -1.32
N SER A 369 10.22 -6.31 -1.44
CA SER A 369 9.58 -5.67 -2.59
C SER A 369 10.54 -4.79 -3.38
N ASN A 370 10.56 -4.98 -4.71
CA ASN A 370 11.32 -4.12 -5.63
C ASN A 370 10.66 -2.75 -5.88
N VAL A 371 9.45 -2.55 -5.34
CA VAL A 371 8.62 -1.38 -5.67
C VAL A 371 8.51 -0.40 -4.50
N LYS A 372 8.82 -0.84 -3.28
CA LYS A 372 8.73 -0.04 -2.06
C LYS A 372 9.98 0.81 -1.87
N ILE A 373 9.78 2.09 -1.58
CA ILE A 373 10.87 3.04 -1.30
C ILE A 373 11.21 3.04 0.20
N ALA A 374 10.20 3.06 1.09
CA ALA A 374 10.42 3.16 2.53
C ALA A 374 9.64 2.13 3.37
N GLY A 375 8.71 1.37 2.77
CA GLY A 375 7.88 0.38 3.47
C GLY A 375 6.97 1.01 4.52
N ARG A 376 6.62 2.29 4.33
CA ARG A 376 5.81 3.06 5.29
C ARG A 376 4.34 2.65 5.24
N ASP A 377 3.90 2.15 4.09
CA ASP A 377 2.57 1.63 3.81
C ASP A 377 2.10 0.52 4.78
N VAL A 378 3.01 -0.33 5.27
CA VAL A 378 2.65 -1.46 6.15
C VAL A 378 2.69 -1.14 7.65
N LEU A 379 3.24 0.02 8.05
CA LEU A 379 3.43 0.35 9.46
C LEU A 379 2.10 0.46 10.21
N ALA A 380 1.12 1.15 9.63
CA ALA A 380 -0.19 1.34 10.24
C ALA A 380 -0.93 0.00 10.38
N THR A 381 -0.93 -0.82 9.33
CA THR A 381 -1.56 -2.14 9.32
C THR A 381 -1.03 -3.04 10.42
N TRP A 382 0.30 -3.14 10.56
CA TRP A 382 0.89 -3.97 11.62
C TRP A 382 0.63 -3.43 13.02
N LYS A 383 0.56 -2.11 13.20
CA LYS A 383 0.17 -1.53 14.50
C LYS A 383 -1.24 -1.92 14.89
N VAL A 384 -2.19 -1.86 13.94
CA VAL A 384 -3.59 -2.27 14.18
C VAL A 384 -3.69 -3.76 14.45
N LEU A 385 -3.02 -4.61 13.67
CA LEU A 385 -3.04 -6.06 13.87
C LEU A 385 -2.45 -6.48 15.21
N VAL A 386 -1.33 -5.88 15.63
CA VAL A 386 -0.72 -6.16 16.94
C VAL A 386 -1.64 -5.67 18.06
N ALA A 387 -2.22 -4.48 17.95
CA ALA A 387 -3.17 -3.97 18.94
C ALA A 387 -4.41 -4.88 19.05
N LEU A 388 -4.98 -5.32 17.93
CA LEU A 388 -6.15 -6.20 17.90
C LEU A 388 -5.91 -7.53 18.63
N GLY A 389 -4.70 -8.10 18.51
CA GLY A 389 -4.34 -9.34 19.19
C GLY A 389 -3.89 -9.15 20.65
N LEU A 390 -3.09 -8.11 20.92
CA LEU A 390 -2.44 -7.92 22.21
C LEU A 390 -3.34 -7.23 23.24
N THR A 391 -4.21 -6.32 22.82
CA THR A 391 -5.11 -5.58 23.73
C THR A 391 -6.05 -6.52 24.51
N PRO A 392 -6.74 -7.50 23.88
CA PRO A 392 -7.58 -8.44 24.63
C PRO A 392 -6.79 -9.28 25.63
N ILE A 393 -5.57 -9.72 25.27
CA ILE A 393 -4.70 -10.50 26.16
C ILE A 393 -4.28 -9.64 27.36
N LEU A 394 -3.87 -8.40 27.12
CA LEU A 394 -3.43 -7.49 28.18
C LEU A 394 -4.59 -7.11 29.12
N TYR A 395 -5.78 -6.84 28.57
CA TYR A 395 -6.94 -6.49 29.39
C TYR A 395 -7.48 -7.72 30.14
N GLY A 396 -7.41 -8.91 29.55
CA GLY A 396 -7.67 -10.16 30.26
C GLY A 396 -6.71 -10.39 31.42
N PHE A 397 -5.43 -10.09 31.23
CA PHE A 397 -4.43 -10.15 32.30
C PHE A 397 -4.73 -9.15 33.43
N TYR A 398 -5.12 -7.91 33.10
CA TYR A 398 -5.52 -6.92 34.11
C TYR A 398 -6.81 -7.29 34.84
N ALA A 399 -7.79 -7.87 34.14
CA ALA A 399 -8.99 -8.40 34.76
C ALA A 399 -8.67 -9.56 35.72
N PHE A 400 -7.74 -10.44 35.35
CA PHE A 400 -7.26 -11.52 36.22
C PHE A 400 -6.53 -10.99 37.46
N LEU A 401 -5.69 -9.97 37.33
CA LEU A 401 -5.06 -9.32 38.47
C LEU A 401 -6.08 -8.64 39.41
N SER A 402 -7.12 -8.03 38.84
CA SER A 402 -8.23 -7.45 39.61
C SER A 402 -8.99 -8.52 40.39
N PHE A 403 -9.24 -9.68 39.78
CA PHE A 403 -9.82 -10.85 40.47
C PHE A 403 -8.92 -11.35 41.62
N LEU A 404 -7.62 -11.54 41.37
CA LEU A 404 -6.68 -12.03 42.38
C LEU A 404 -6.55 -11.05 43.56
N SER A 405 -6.55 -9.75 43.28
CA SER A 405 -6.55 -8.72 44.31
C SER A 405 -7.82 -8.75 45.17
N ALA A 406 -8.99 -8.96 44.56
CA ALA A 406 -10.25 -9.11 45.28
C ALA A 406 -10.28 -10.39 46.14
N TYR A 407 -9.70 -11.48 45.63
CA TYR A 407 -9.58 -12.75 46.34
C TYR A 407 -8.68 -12.64 47.58
N ASN A 408 -7.50 -12.05 47.43
CA ASN A 408 -6.55 -11.89 48.54
C ASN A 408 -7.08 -10.98 49.67
N GLN A 409 -8.02 -10.09 49.36
CA GLN A 409 -8.69 -9.23 50.34
C GLN A 409 -9.90 -9.90 51.03
N GLY A 410 -10.17 -11.18 50.74
CA GLY A 410 -11.32 -11.90 51.29
C GLY A 410 -12.66 -11.30 50.85
N ALA A 411 -12.74 -10.72 49.66
CA ALA A 411 -13.94 -10.04 49.19
C ALA A 411 -15.11 -11.02 49.00
N SER A 412 -16.34 -10.51 49.21
CA SER A 412 -17.59 -11.22 48.93
C SER A 412 -17.65 -11.74 47.48
N LEU A 413 -18.38 -12.83 47.26
CA LEU A 413 -18.56 -13.48 45.95
C LEU A 413 -19.03 -12.51 44.84
N CYS A 414 -19.88 -11.54 45.19
CA CYS A 414 -20.31 -10.48 44.27
C CYS A 414 -19.13 -9.63 43.78
N ARG A 415 -18.27 -9.14 44.70
CA ARG A 415 -17.08 -8.34 44.36
C ARG A 415 -16.04 -9.10 43.53
N LEU A 416 -15.87 -10.41 43.79
CA LEU A 416 -15.00 -11.28 43.02
C LEU A 416 -15.41 -11.34 41.54
N ILE A 417 -16.72 -11.34 41.25
CA ILE A 417 -17.24 -11.38 39.89
C ILE A 417 -17.27 -9.98 39.26
N THR A 418 -17.66 -8.94 40.01
CA THR A 418 -17.80 -7.59 39.45
C THR A 418 -16.47 -6.92 39.15
N ALA A 419 -15.42 -7.15 39.95
CA ALA A 419 -14.11 -6.50 39.78
C ALA A 419 -13.47 -6.73 38.40
N PRO A 420 -13.36 -7.97 37.87
CA PRO A 420 -12.83 -8.20 36.51
C PRO A 420 -13.74 -7.62 35.43
N ILE A 421 -15.06 -7.67 35.59
CA ILE A 421 -16.02 -7.11 34.61
C ILE A 421 -15.88 -5.59 34.52
N VAL A 422 -15.84 -4.91 35.67
CA VAL A 422 -15.63 -3.45 35.73
C VAL A 422 -14.29 -3.07 35.10
N THR A 423 -13.24 -3.85 35.36
CA THR A 423 -11.92 -3.64 34.76
C THR A 423 -11.95 -3.73 33.24
N LEU A 424 -12.64 -4.74 32.68
CA LEU A 424 -12.78 -4.91 31.23
C LEU A 424 -13.57 -3.78 30.56
N ILE A 425 -14.51 -3.15 31.26
CA ILE A 425 -15.29 -2.02 30.74
C ILE A 425 -14.53 -0.70 30.89
N LEU A 426 -13.86 -0.49 32.02
CA LEU A 426 -13.19 0.75 32.36
C LEU A 426 -11.89 0.95 31.57
N LEU A 427 -11.11 -0.11 31.34
CA LEU A 427 -9.82 -0.02 30.65
C LEU A 427 -9.93 0.55 29.23
N PRO A 428 -10.87 0.13 28.36
CA PRO A 428 -11.10 0.77 27.07
C PRO A 428 -11.45 2.26 27.19
N CYS A 429 -12.24 2.65 28.20
CA CYS A 429 -12.61 4.05 28.41
C CYS A 429 -11.39 4.90 28.80
N VAL A 430 -10.55 4.40 29.71
CA VAL A 430 -9.30 5.06 30.13
C VAL A 430 -8.31 5.13 28.97
N ALA A 431 -8.20 4.07 28.17
CA ALA A 431 -7.34 4.05 26.98
C ALA A 431 -7.81 5.07 25.93
N TYR A 432 -9.12 5.16 25.68
CA TYR A 432 -9.69 6.14 24.77
C TYR A 432 -9.48 7.58 25.26
N ALA A 433 -9.68 7.83 26.56
CA ALA A 433 -9.43 9.13 27.16
C ALA A 433 -7.95 9.53 27.02
N ALA A 434 -7.02 8.63 27.36
CA ALA A 434 -5.58 8.89 27.23
C ALA A 434 -5.18 9.16 25.77
N LEU A 435 -5.77 8.44 24.81
CA LEU A 435 -5.56 8.70 23.37
C LEU A 435 -6.06 10.10 22.98
N LYS A 436 -7.26 10.48 23.40
CA LYS A 436 -7.85 11.80 23.13
C LYS A 436 -7.06 12.94 23.75
N PHE A 437 -6.61 12.77 25.00
CA PHE A 437 -5.74 13.73 25.67
C PHE A 437 -4.38 13.85 24.97
N GLY A 438 -3.81 12.74 24.51
CA GLY A 438 -2.58 12.75 23.71
C GLY A 438 -2.74 13.49 22.38
N GLU A 439 -3.87 13.33 21.69
CA GLU A 439 -4.19 14.07 20.47
C GLU A 439 -4.33 15.56 20.71
N ALA A 440 -5.16 15.94 21.69
CA ALA A 440 -5.35 17.33 22.06
C ALA A 440 -4.01 17.96 22.47
N GLY A 441 -3.20 17.25 23.27
CA GLY A 441 -1.88 17.69 23.70
C GLY A 441 -0.94 17.96 22.53
N LEU A 442 -0.95 17.11 21.51
CA LEU A 442 -0.18 17.35 20.29
C LEU A 442 -0.66 18.58 19.51
N ASP A 443 -1.95 18.92 19.57
CA ASP A 443 -2.47 20.12 18.91
C ASP A 443 -2.16 21.40 19.70
N VAL A 444 -2.10 21.35 21.04
CA VAL A 444 -1.64 22.46 21.89
C VAL A 444 -0.13 22.69 21.78
N LEU A 445 0.65 21.61 21.60
CA LEU A 445 2.10 21.68 21.36
C LEU A 445 2.43 22.33 20.01
N LYS A 446 1.61 22.10 18.97
CA LYS A 446 1.83 22.60 17.62
C LYS A 446 1.70 24.12 17.52
#